data_AF-A0AAQ0U422-F1
#
_entry.id   AF-A0AAQ0U422-F1
#
_cell.length_a   1.000
_cell.length_b   1.000
_cell.length_c   1.000
_cell.angle_alpha   90.00
_cell.angle_beta   90.00
_cell.angle_gamma   90.00
#
_symmetry.space_group_name_H-M   'P 1'
#
loop_
_entity.id
_entity.type
_entity.pdbx_description
1 polymer ?
#
loop_
_entity_poly.entity_id
_entity_poly.type
_entity_poly.pdbx_seq_one_letter_code
_entity_poly.pdbx_strand_id
1 'polypeptide(L)' 'MTNPDEIPRKPTRILTAGEIEREIAGIRAGLEMGGVPFTAEAEAAARAVLNGEITGDEAIARGLADLNARTAQ' A
#
# COMPACT_ATOMS: atom_id res chain seq x y z
N MET A 1 -18.62 -11.36 16.90
CA MET A 1 -17.60 -10.64 17.69
C MET A 1 -16.35 -10.63 16.84
N THR A 2 -15.90 -9.46 16.39
CA THR A 2 -14.71 -9.30 15.54
C THR A 2 -13.48 -9.73 16.32
N ASN A 3 -12.58 -10.51 15.69
CA ASN A 3 -11.36 -10.98 16.33
C ASN A 3 -10.52 -9.74 16.74
N PRO A 4 -10.13 -9.56 18.02
CA PRO A 4 -9.36 -8.40 18.45
C PRO A 4 -7.99 -8.25 17.75
N ASP A 5 -7.48 -9.32 17.13
CA ASP A 5 -6.25 -9.29 16.32
C ASP A 5 -6.47 -8.84 14.87
N GLU A 6 -7.71 -8.65 14.43
CA GLU A 6 -8.06 -8.28 13.08
C GLU A 6 -8.02 -6.75 12.93
N ILE A 7 -6.81 -6.21 12.77
CA ILE A 7 -6.61 -4.80 12.42
C ILE A 7 -7.28 -4.57 11.05
N PRO A 8 -8.26 -3.66 10.93
CA PRO A 8 -8.90 -3.40 9.66
C PRO A 8 -7.88 -2.92 8.62
N ARG A 9 -7.67 -3.72 7.57
CA ARG A 9 -6.76 -3.38 6.45
C ARG A 9 -7.38 -2.42 5.42
N LYS A 10 -8.59 -1.93 5.70
CA LYS A 10 -9.28 -0.93 4.89
C LYS A 10 -9.29 0.40 5.65
N PRO A 11 -9.06 1.54 4.97
CA PRO A 11 -9.24 2.85 5.59
C PRO A 11 -10.64 2.95 6.22
N THR A 12 -10.70 3.25 7.52
CA THR A 12 -11.96 3.38 8.26
C THR A 12 -12.69 4.70 7.99
N ARG A 13 -12.04 5.61 7.27
CA ARG A 13 -12.58 6.88 6.79
C ARG A 13 -11.95 7.23 5.44
N ILE A 14 -12.66 8.03 4.65
CA ILE A 14 -12.13 8.60 3.40
C ILE A 14 -11.09 9.66 3.77
N LEU A 15 -9.90 9.55 3.18
CA LEU A 15 -8.82 10.52 3.36
C LEU A 15 -9.01 11.69 2.40
N THR A 16 -8.69 12.90 2.86
CA THR A 16 -8.55 14.06 1.99
C THR A 16 -7.28 13.95 1.14
N ALA A 17 -7.22 14.67 0.02
CA ALA A 17 -6.03 14.70 -0.83
C ALA A 17 -4.75 15.05 -0.05
N GLY A 18 -4.81 16.02 0.87
CA GLY A 18 -3.67 16.41 1.70
C GLY A 18 -3.27 15.34 2.73
N GLU A 19 -4.22 14.56 3.24
CA GLU A 19 -3.91 13.41 4.10
C GLU A 19 -3.25 12.28 3.30
N ILE A 20 -3.71 12.02 2.08
CA ILE A 20 -3.08 11.04 1.18
C ILE A 20 -1.63 11.41 0.90
N GLU A 21 -1.33 12.68 0.57
CA GLU A 21 0.07 13.11 0.37
C GLU A 21 0.93 12.93 1.64
N ARG A 22 0.36 13.18 2.82
CA ARG A 22 1.06 12.96 4.10
C ARG A 22 1.37 11.48 4.32
N GLU A 23 0.40 10.60 4.06
CA GLU A 23 0.60 9.15 4.19
C GLU A 23 1.65 8.65 3.18
N ILE A 24 1.59 9.10 1.92
CA ILE A 24 2.59 8.77 0.90
C ILE A 24 3.99 9.21 1.33
N ALA A 25 4.13 10.42 1.88
CA ALA A 25 5.40 10.90 2.41
C ALA A 25 5.91 10.03 3.58
N GLY A 26 5.01 9.60 4.47
CA GLY A 26 5.34 8.69 5.58
C GLY A 26 5.80 7.31 5.10
N ILE A 27 5.09 6.72 4.13
CA ILE A 27 5.44 5.44 3.51
C ILE A 27 6.82 5.54 2.84
N ARG A 28 7.06 6.59 2.06
CA ARG A 28 8.35 6.85 1.41
C ARG A 28 9.48 6.91 2.43
N ALA A 29 9.32 7.73 3.47
CA ALA A 29 10.33 7.88 4.51
C ALA A 29 10.62 6.54 5.22
N GLY A 30 9.58 5.77 5.55
CA GLY A 30 9.74 4.45 6.19
C GLY A 30 10.52 3.46 5.32
N LEU A 31 10.26 3.42 4.01
CA LEU A 31 10.97 2.56 3.07
C LEU A 31 12.42 3.00 2.87
N GLU A 32 12.66 4.29 2.68
CA GLU A 32 14.00 4.87 2.52
C GLU A 32 14.87 4.62 3.76
N MET A 33 14.31 4.77 4.97
CA MET A 33 14.98 4.41 6.22
C MET A 33 15.34 2.92 6.29
N GLY A 34 14.51 2.06 5.69
CA GLY A 34 14.77 0.63 5.55
C GLY A 34 15.72 0.26 4.41
N GLY A 35 16.23 1.24 3.64
CA GLY A 35 17.07 1.00 2.46
C GLY A 35 16.30 0.42 1.27
N VAL A 36 14.97 0.51 1.29
CA VAL A 36 14.09 0.03 0.20
C VAL A 36 13.69 1.22 -0.67
N PRO A 37 13.95 1.19 -1.98
CA PRO A 37 13.51 2.27 -2.87
C PRO A 37 11.98 2.37 -2.94
N PHE A 38 11.46 3.58 -2.81
CA PHE A 38 10.04 3.85 -3.09
C PHE A 38 9.84 4.09 -4.59
N THR A 39 9.47 3.05 -5.32
CA THR A 39 9.30 3.10 -6.78
C THR A 39 7.97 3.76 -7.19
N ALA A 40 7.85 4.12 -8.47
CA ALA A 40 6.61 4.66 -9.02
C ALA A 40 5.44 3.67 -8.90
N GLU A 41 5.71 2.37 -9.05
CA GLU A 41 4.73 1.30 -8.88
C GLU A 41 4.26 1.20 -7.41
N ALA A 42 5.19 1.32 -6.46
CA ALA A 42 4.86 1.34 -5.03
C ALA A 42 4.01 2.57 -4.67
N GLU A 43 4.32 3.74 -5.25
CA GLU A 43 3.52 4.95 -5.07
C GLU A 43 2.11 4.78 -5.64
N ALA A 44 1.98 4.26 -6.86
CA ALA A 44 0.68 4.01 -7.48
C ALA A 44 -0.18 3.03 -6.66
N ALA A 45 0.42 1.95 -6.16
CA ALA A 45 -0.27 0.98 -5.31
C ALA A 45 -0.72 1.59 -3.98
N ALA A 46 0.15 2.36 -3.31
CA ALA A 46 -0.20 3.04 -2.07
C ALA A 46 -1.35 4.05 -2.26
N ARG A 47 -1.31 4.84 -3.34
CA ARG A 47 -2.39 5.78 -3.68
C ARG A 47 -3.72 5.07 -3.92
N ALA A 48 -3.73 3.98 -4.67
CA ALA A 48 -4.95 3.20 -4.93
C ALA A 48 -5.57 2.64 -3.64
N VAL A 49 -4.73 2.17 -2.69
CA VAL A 49 -5.20 1.72 -1.36
C VAL A 49 -5.77 2.88 -0.55
N LEU A 50 -5.08 4.01 -0.49
CA LEU A 50 -5.49 5.18 0.30
C LEU A 50 -6.76 5.85 -0.26
N ASN A 51 -6.97 5.80 -1.57
CA ASN A 51 -8.23 6.22 -2.23
C ASN A 51 -9.37 5.21 -2.01
N GLY A 52 -9.09 4.00 -1.50
CA GLY A 52 -10.07 2.93 -1.35
C GLY A 52 -10.47 2.27 -2.67
N GLU A 53 -9.70 2.45 -3.74
CA GLU A 53 -9.92 1.82 -5.05
C GLU A 53 -9.64 0.31 -5.00
N ILE A 54 -8.65 -0.09 -4.19
CA ILE A 54 -8.28 -1.47 -3.93
C ILE A 54 -8.03 -1.66 -2.43
N THR A 55 -8.07 -2.91 -1.99
CA THR A 55 -7.66 -3.25 -0.62
C THR A 55 -6.14 -3.40 -0.52
N GLY A 56 -5.58 -3.31 0.70
CA GLY A 56 -4.17 -3.61 0.93
C GLY A 56 -3.80 -5.05 0.52
N ASP A 57 -4.70 -6.00 0.75
CA ASP A 57 -4.49 -7.41 0.38
C ASP A 57 -4.46 -7.60 -1.14
N GLU A 58 -5.32 -6.89 -1.87
CA GLU A 58 -5.28 -6.87 -3.33
C GLU A 58 -4.00 -6.26 -3.88
N ALA A 59 -3.50 -5.16 -3.28
CA ALA A 59 -2.25 -4.55 -3.67
C ALA A 59 -1.07 -5.53 -3.48
N ILE A 60 -1.03 -6.25 -2.36
CA ILE A 60 -0.02 -7.29 -2.08
C ILE A 60 -0.13 -8.43 -3.11
N ALA A 61 -1.33 -8.93 -3.36
CA ALA A 61 -1.56 -10.02 -4.31
C ALA A 61 -1.07 -9.66 -5.73
N ARG A 62 -1.33 -8.42 -6.18
CA ARG A 62 -0.86 -7.92 -7.48
C ARG A 62 0.66 -7.83 -7.52
N GLY A 63 1.29 -7.27 -6.48
CA GLY A 63 2.75 -7.18 -6.40
C GLY A 63 3.43 -8.56 -6.42
N LEU A 64 2.87 -9.54 -5.70
CA LEU A 64 3.38 -10.92 -5.71
C LEU A 64 3.19 -11.60 -7.07
N ALA A 65 2.07 -11.38 -7.73
CA ALA A 65 1.82 -11.92 -9.07
C ALA A 65 2.84 -11.36 -10.09
N ASP A 66 3.13 -10.07 -10.04
CA ASP A 66 4.13 -9.43 -10.92
C ASP A 66 5.54 -9.97 -10.65
N LEU A 67 5.93 -10.09 -9.37
CA LEU A 67 7.20 -10.71 -8.98
C LEU A 67 7.34 -12.14 -9.52
N ASN A 68 6.31 -12.96 -9.37
CA ASN A 68 6.31 -14.33 -9.88
C ASN A 68 6.37 -14.39 -11.41
N ALA A 69 5.70 -13.47 -12.11
CA ALA A 69 5.75 -13.39 -13.58
C ALA A 69 7.15 -13.01 -14.10
N ARG A 70 7.91 -12.25 -13.31
CA ARG A 70 9.28 -11.83 -13.63
C ARG A 70 10.33 -12.89 -13.33
N THR A 71 10.09 -13.75 -12.35
CA THR A 71 11.02 -14.83 -11.95
C THR A 71 10.76 -16.15 -12.67
N ALA A 72 9.62 -16.30 -13.34
CA ALA A 72 9.28 -17.46 -14.16
C ALA A 72 9.80 -17.39 -15.62
N GLN A 73 10.48 -16.30 -16.00
CA GLN A 73 11.17 -16.11 -17.29
C GLN A 73 12.66 -16.42 -17.16
#